data_AF-A0A1K1X866-F1
#
_entry.id   AF-A0A1K1X866-F1
#
_cell.length_a   1.000
_cell.length_b   1.000
_cell.length_c   1.000
_cell.angle_alpha   90.00
_cell.angle_beta   90.00
_cell.angle_gamma   90.00
#
_symmetry.space_group_name_H-M   'P 1'
#
loop_
_entity.id
_entity.type
_entity.pdbx_description
1 polymer ?
#
loop_
_entity_poly.entity_id
_entity_poly.type
_entity_poly.pdbx_seq_one_letter_code
_entity_poly.pdbx_strand_id
1 'polypeptide(L)'
;MERRIAQYQPSNRPPAWERVADEVRTTVARATPTTTHRARDLLTALTRIAVYADQQGHRADARLWLAPAMVEQFAAAGCPEVTQATRANYRACLTALRTAVFGPDLPGGRPVPLSSSDPSQPYSPNEKAGLWAWAGGQSTAELRYGLRLLLALGLGCGLDTTEIIPLRGPDVRVLQDGSCVLAVRGNRTRLIICSRPYERTLAQAAGHAGTGHLFRPACFARSSNTVTDLIYRAVRDPRVPHLVLGRCRATWLVERMNIPIPLPVLLAAAGLDSLHALSRLLPYLKGTGAEQAHTILREMP
;
A
#
# COMPACT_ATOMS: atom_id res chain seq x y z
N MET A 1 12.69 13.44 1.74
CA MET A 1 11.67 13.36 2.81
C MET A 1 11.81 14.52 3.78
N GLU A 2 12.96 14.65 4.43
CA GLU A 2 13.28 15.66 5.46
C GLU A 2 12.94 17.09 5.06
N ARG A 3 13.36 17.54 3.86
CA ARG A 3 13.03 18.88 3.36
C ARG A 3 11.52 19.17 3.31
N ARG A 4 10.69 18.17 2.96
CA ARG A 4 9.23 18.32 2.91
C ARG A 4 8.62 18.41 4.31
N ILE A 5 9.17 17.69 5.28
CA ILE A 5 8.75 17.75 6.69
C ILE A 5 9.11 19.12 7.26
N ALA A 6 10.35 19.57 7.06
CA ALA A 6 10.82 20.87 7.54
C ALA A 6 10.00 22.06 7.00
N GLN A 7 9.53 21.97 5.75
CA GLN A 7 8.75 23.02 5.09
C GLN A 7 7.24 22.88 5.29
N TYR A 8 6.77 21.84 6.00
CA TYR A 8 5.33 21.63 6.16
C TYR A 8 4.67 22.78 6.91
N GLN A 9 3.52 23.20 6.41
CA GLN A 9 2.58 24.10 7.07
C GLN A 9 1.14 23.61 6.77
N PRO A 10 0.25 23.60 7.76
CA PRO A 10 -1.16 23.23 7.54
C PRO A 10 -1.86 24.31 6.70
N SER A 11 -2.73 23.89 5.78
CA SER A 11 -3.38 24.81 4.82
C SER A 11 -4.22 25.90 5.48
N ASN A 12 -4.82 25.61 6.64
CA ASN A 12 -5.66 26.55 7.39
C ASN A 12 -4.89 27.39 8.42
N ARG A 13 -3.56 27.18 8.56
CA ARG A 13 -2.66 27.89 9.50
C ARG A 13 -3.36 28.26 10.83
N PRO A 14 -3.67 27.28 11.69
CA PRO A 14 -4.37 27.56 12.93
C PRO A 14 -3.53 28.53 13.80
N PRO A 15 -4.14 29.40 14.61
CA PRO A 15 -3.41 30.38 15.44
C PRO A 15 -2.36 29.76 16.38
N ALA A 16 -2.52 28.49 16.73
CA ALA A 16 -1.57 27.72 17.54
C ALA A 16 -0.36 27.19 16.76
N TRP A 17 -0.38 27.28 15.43
CA TRP A 17 0.61 26.62 14.57
C TRP A 17 2.05 27.02 14.93
N GLU A 18 2.34 28.31 15.05
CA GLU A 18 3.69 28.79 15.36
C GLU A 18 4.21 28.25 16.71
N ARG A 19 3.32 27.96 17.68
CA ARG A 19 3.70 27.39 18.98
C ARG A 19 4.00 25.90 18.93
N VAL A 20 3.39 25.16 18.00
CA VAL A 20 3.48 23.69 17.93
C VAL A 20 4.31 23.19 16.75
N ALA A 21 4.64 24.04 15.78
CA ALA A 21 5.21 23.67 14.49
C ALA A 21 6.52 22.87 14.63
N ASP A 22 7.44 23.34 15.47
CA ASP A 22 8.76 22.73 15.60
C ASP A 22 8.70 21.35 16.23
N GLU A 23 7.88 21.18 17.28
CA GLU A 23 7.67 19.88 17.93
C GLU A 23 6.97 18.89 16.99
N VAL A 24 5.98 19.36 16.20
CA VAL A 24 5.31 18.56 15.17
C VAL A 24 6.31 18.05 14.12
N ARG A 25 7.11 18.95 13.54
CA ARG A 25 8.10 18.61 12.50
C ARG A 25 9.17 17.67 13.02
N THR A 26 9.70 17.94 14.22
CA THR A 26 10.74 17.14 14.87
C THR A 26 10.25 15.73 15.17
N THR A 27 9.03 15.61 15.72
CA THR A 27 8.43 14.31 16.04
C THR A 27 8.21 13.46 14.80
N VAL A 28 7.67 14.04 13.73
CA VAL A 28 7.46 13.29 12.47
C VAL A 28 8.79 12.94 11.80
N ALA A 29 9.81 13.80 11.86
CA ALA A 29 11.14 13.48 11.35
C ALA A 29 11.76 12.29 12.10
N ARG A 30 11.67 12.26 13.43
CA ARG A 30 12.14 11.14 14.28
C ARG A 30 11.46 9.82 13.97
N ALA A 31 10.21 9.84 13.51
CA ALA A 31 9.45 8.65 13.13
C ALA A 31 9.88 8.05 11.77
N THR A 32 10.82 8.69 11.07
CA THR A 32 11.44 8.21 9.81
C THR A 32 10.42 7.67 8.80
N PRO A 33 9.41 8.48 8.39
CA PRO A 33 8.34 8.00 7.52
C PRO A 33 8.89 7.48 6.20
N THR A 34 8.45 6.28 5.83
CA THR A 34 8.93 5.55 4.65
C THR A 34 8.40 6.09 3.32
N THR A 35 7.29 6.84 3.33
CA THR A 35 6.69 7.43 2.13
C THR A 35 6.19 8.85 2.37
N THR A 36 6.11 9.65 1.30
CA THR A 36 5.69 11.05 1.38
C THR A 36 4.23 11.20 1.76
N HIS A 37 3.39 10.25 1.32
CA HIS A 37 1.99 10.17 1.74
C HIS A 37 1.90 9.94 3.25
N ARG A 38 2.67 8.97 3.76
CA ARG A 38 2.68 8.66 5.19
C ARG A 38 3.18 9.85 6.02
N ALA A 39 4.22 10.54 5.56
CA ALA A 39 4.69 11.77 6.21
C ALA A 39 3.57 12.83 6.28
N ARG A 40 2.80 13.01 5.20
CA ARG A 40 1.67 13.96 5.17
C ARG A 40 0.55 13.56 6.14
N ASP A 41 0.21 12.28 6.22
CA ASP A 41 -0.83 11.79 7.14
C ASP A 41 -0.43 12.01 8.60
N LEU A 42 0.83 11.73 8.94
CA LEU A 42 1.38 11.95 10.28
C LEU A 42 1.39 13.43 10.63
N LEU A 43 1.89 14.29 9.73
CA LEU A 43 1.90 15.73 9.93
C LEU A 43 0.48 16.27 10.14
N THR A 44 -0.49 15.81 9.34
CA THR A 44 -1.89 16.23 9.45
C THR A 44 -2.50 15.80 10.79
N ALA A 45 -2.34 14.53 11.17
CA ALA A 45 -2.90 14.00 12.41
C ALA A 45 -2.25 14.63 13.64
N LEU A 46 -0.91 14.73 13.66
CA LEU A 46 -0.16 15.31 14.78
C LEU A 46 -0.45 16.80 14.93
N THR A 47 -0.57 17.56 13.84
CA THR A 47 -0.96 18.98 13.90
C THR A 47 -2.31 19.15 14.58
N ARG A 48 -3.29 18.31 14.25
CA ARG A 48 -4.65 18.42 14.82
C ARG A 48 -4.66 18.16 16.32
N ILE A 49 -4.01 17.10 16.79
CA ILE A 49 -3.95 16.82 18.24
C ILE A 49 -3.10 17.86 18.99
N ALA A 50 -2.04 18.39 18.37
CA ALA A 50 -1.23 19.46 18.97
C ALA A 50 -2.04 20.76 19.16
N VAL A 51 -2.84 21.14 18.16
CA VAL A 51 -3.74 22.31 18.26
C VAL A 51 -4.83 22.07 19.31
N TYR A 52 -5.39 20.87 19.38
CA TYR A 52 -6.35 20.50 20.43
C TYR A 52 -5.74 20.55 21.83
N ALA A 53 -4.50 20.10 21.99
CA ALA A 53 -3.78 20.16 23.26
C ALA A 53 -3.45 21.61 23.66
N ASP A 54 -3.05 22.46 22.71
CA ASP A 54 -2.82 23.89 22.93
C ASP A 54 -4.10 24.62 23.37
N GLN A 55 -5.26 24.28 22.79
CA GLN A 55 -6.57 24.81 23.21
C GLN A 55 -6.93 24.44 24.66
N GLN A 56 -6.39 23.33 25.17
CA GLN A 56 -6.53 22.91 26.56
C GLN A 56 -5.43 23.46 27.48
N GLY A 57 -4.55 24.33 26.97
CA GLY A 57 -3.47 24.94 27.74
C GLY A 57 -2.25 24.04 27.95
N HIS A 58 -2.15 22.93 27.20
CA HIS A 58 -0.96 22.08 27.27
C HIS A 58 0.19 22.68 26.47
N ARG A 59 1.41 22.51 26.99
CA ARG A 59 2.66 22.90 26.32
C ARG A 59 2.91 22.08 25.06
N ALA A 60 3.82 22.57 24.22
CA ALA A 60 4.27 21.85 23.03
C ALA A 60 5.17 20.66 23.40
N ASP A 61 4.55 19.50 23.61
CA ASP A 61 5.21 18.27 24.05
C ASP A 61 4.56 17.06 23.38
N ALA A 62 5.24 16.48 22.38
CA ALA A 62 4.68 15.35 21.64
C ALA A 62 4.46 14.10 22.50
N ARG A 63 5.17 13.96 23.62
CA ARG A 63 4.98 12.82 24.52
C ARG A 63 3.63 12.91 25.26
N LEU A 64 3.22 14.13 25.60
CA LEU A 64 1.90 14.42 26.17
C LEU A 64 0.80 14.26 25.11
N TRP A 65 0.99 14.84 23.93
CA TRP A 65 0.01 14.75 22.84
C TRP A 65 -0.27 13.30 22.42
N LEU A 66 0.78 12.47 22.37
CA LEU A 66 0.71 11.06 21.98
C LEU A 66 0.44 10.12 23.17
N ALA A 67 0.09 10.64 24.34
CA ALA A 67 -0.36 9.80 25.45
C ALA A 67 -1.67 9.09 25.08
N PRO A 68 -1.86 7.79 25.42
CA PRO A 68 -3.08 7.06 25.06
C PRO A 68 -4.36 7.81 25.47
N ALA A 69 -4.41 8.36 26.69
CA ALA A 69 -5.55 9.13 27.17
C ALA A 69 -5.81 10.40 26.33
N MET A 70 -4.77 11.15 25.95
CA MET A 70 -4.91 12.36 25.13
C MET A 70 -5.38 12.02 23.71
N VAL A 71 -4.89 10.92 23.14
CA VAL A 71 -5.34 10.41 21.83
C VAL A 71 -6.81 10.00 21.87
N GLU A 72 -7.28 9.34 22.94
CA GLU A 72 -8.70 9.01 23.12
C GLU A 72 -9.57 10.26 23.25
N GLN A 73 -9.16 11.23 24.08
CA GLN A 73 -9.88 12.48 24.27
C GLN A 73 -9.97 13.28 22.97
N PHE A 74 -8.86 13.39 22.24
CA PHE A 74 -8.83 14.00 20.91
C PHE A 74 -9.74 13.28 19.92
N ALA A 75 -9.71 11.94 19.89
CA ALA A 75 -10.59 11.17 19.03
C ALA A 75 -12.07 11.36 19.40
N ALA A 76 -12.41 11.57 20.67
CA ALA A 76 -13.78 11.79 21.10
C ALA A 76 -14.29 13.22 20.82
N ALA A 77 -13.46 14.24 21.07
CA ALA A 77 -13.90 15.64 21.15
C ALA A 77 -13.07 16.64 20.31
N GLY A 78 -11.86 16.29 19.89
CA GLY A 78 -10.93 17.23 19.24
C GLY A 78 -11.09 17.39 17.72
N CYS A 79 -11.95 16.57 17.09
CA CYS A 79 -12.28 16.67 15.66
C CYS A 79 -13.78 16.35 15.42
N PRO A 80 -14.72 17.17 15.93
CA PRO A 80 -16.15 16.92 15.74
C PRO A 80 -16.58 16.99 14.27
N GLU A 81 -15.86 17.75 13.45
CA GLU A 81 -16.15 18.02 12.04
C GLU A 81 -15.82 16.86 11.09
N VAL A 82 -15.07 15.85 11.53
CA VAL A 82 -14.69 14.70 10.69
C VAL A 82 -15.52 13.46 10.99
N THR A 83 -15.58 12.55 10.01
CA THR A 83 -16.33 11.29 10.15
C THR A 83 -15.73 10.36 11.20
N GLN A 84 -16.53 9.44 11.74
CA GLN A 84 -16.05 8.41 12.68
C GLN A 84 -14.88 7.58 12.12
N ALA A 85 -14.93 7.24 10.83
CA ALA A 85 -13.83 6.55 10.15
C ALA A 85 -12.55 7.38 10.13
N THR A 86 -12.66 8.69 9.92
CA THR A 86 -11.50 9.61 9.95
C THR A 86 -10.92 9.73 11.36
N ARG A 87 -11.76 9.80 12.39
CA ARG A 87 -11.33 9.78 13.81
C ARG A 87 -10.58 8.51 14.15
N ALA A 88 -11.09 7.34 13.74
CA ALA A 88 -10.43 6.05 13.92
C ALA A 88 -9.06 6.00 13.21
N ASN A 89 -8.97 6.56 12.00
CA ASN A 89 -7.72 6.65 11.27
C ASN A 89 -6.70 7.58 11.97
N TYR A 90 -7.12 8.74 12.47
CA TYR A 90 -6.24 9.60 13.27
C TYR A 90 -5.74 8.91 14.53
N ARG A 91 -6.63 8.23 15.27
CA ARG A 91 -6.25 7.43 16.44
C ARG A 91 -5.17 6.40 16.09
N ALA A 92 -5.42 5.56 15.09
CA ALA A 92 -4.45 4.55 14.64
C ALA A 92 -3.12 5.18 14.18
N CYS A 93 -3.18 6.30 13.46
CA CYS A 93 -2.00 7.05 13.00
C CYS A 93 -1.16 7.56 14.18
N LEU A 94 -1.79 8.18 15.18
CA LEU A 94 -1.14 8.73 16.37
C LEU A 94 -0.59 7.63 17.28
N THR A 95 -1.32 6.53 17.48
CA THR A 95 -0.83 5.36 18.20
C THR A 95 0.41 4.77 17.53
N ALA A 96 0.40 4.62 16.20
CA ALA A 96 1.57 4.13 15.48
C ALA A 96 2.76 5.10 15.62
N LEU A 97 2.51 6.41 15.54
CA LEU A 97 3.53 7.44 15.71
C LEU A 97 4.17 7.39 17.11
N ARG A 98 3.37 7.21 18.17
CA ARG A 98 3.86 7.00 19.54
C ARG A 98 4.87 5.85 19.59
N THR A 99 4.47 4.68 19.10
CA THR A 99 5.31 3.48 19.10
C THR A 99 6.60 3.71 18.31
N ALA A 100 6.54 4.49 17.23
CA ALA A 100 7.70 4.76 16.41
C ALA A 100 8.70 5.77 16.96
N VAL A 101 8.25 6.67 17.82
CA VAL A 101 9.13 7.70 18.40
C VAL A 101 9.59 7.31 19.81
N PHE A 102 8.73 6.64 20.58
CA PHE A 102 8.93 6.36 22.00
C PHE A 102 8.97 4.86 22.36
N GLY A 103 8.61 3.97 21.43
CA GLY A 103 8.48 2.54 21.69
C GLY A 103 7.11 2.15 22.26
N PRO A 104 6.83 0.84 22.35
CA PRO A 104 5.60 0.33 22.96
C PRO A 104 5.59 0.56 24.48
N ASP A 105 4.40 0.63 25.07
CA ASP A 105 4.19 0.79 26.52
C ASP A 105 4.45 -0.54 27.28
N LEU A 106 5.66 -1.09 27.10
CA LEU A 106 6.17 -2.31 27.71
C LEU A 106 7.57 -2.03 28.31
N PRO A 107 7.95 -2.66 29.43
CA PRO A 107 9.29 -2.49 29.99
C PRO A 107 10.39 -2.79 28.96
N GLY A 108 11.28 -1.84 28.72
CA GLY A 108 12.35 -1.97 27.72
C GLY A 108 11.91 -1.78 26.25
N GLY A 109 10.67 -1.33 26.00
CA GLY A 109 10.17 -1.01 24.67
C GLY A 109 11.07 -0.03 23.93
N ARG A 110 11.55 -0.42 22.75
CA ARG A 110 12.37 0.44 21.87
C ARG A 110 11.50 1.02 20.75
N PRO A 111 11.80 2.24 20.26
CA PRO A 111 11.15 2.81 19.09
C PRO A 111 11.16 1.83 17.91
N VAL A 112 9.98 1.55 17.36
CA VAL A 112 9.84 0.69 16.17
C VAL A 112 9.50 1.58 14.99
N PRO A 113 10.39 1.75 13.99
CA PRO A 113 10.12 2.62 12.84
C PRO A 113 8.72 2.39 12.30
N LEU A 114 8.05 3.46 11.84
CA LEU A 114 6.74 3.33 11.21
C LEU A 114 6.88 2.42 10.00
N SER A 115 6.61 1.14 10.21
CA SER A 115 6.52 0.21 9.11
C SER A 115 5.44 0.78 8.21
N SER A 116 5.73 0.83 6.91
CA SER A 116 4.65 0.92 5.94
C SER A 116 3.68 -0.19 6.33
N SER A 117 2.43 0.18 6.61
CA SER A 117 1.31 -0.69 7.00
C SER A 117 1.56 -2.15 6.67
N ASP A 118 1.42 -3.02 7.67
CA ASP A 118 1.65 -4.47 7.56
C ASP A 118 1.47 -4.94 6.12
N PRO A 119 2.54 -5.36 5.42
CA PRO A 119 2.48 -5.85 4.05
C PRO A 119 1.59 -7.08 4.02
N SER A 120 0.34 -6.72 3.86
CA SER A 120 -0.85 -7.49 3.95
C SER A 120 -0.61 -8.90 3.45
N GLN A 121 -0.60 -9.82 4.40
CA GLN A 121 -0.53 -11.26 4.25
C GLN A 121 -0.95 -11.70 2.84
N PRO A 122 -0.08 -12.42 2.09
CA PRO A 122 -0.40 -12.95 0.78
C PRO A 122 -1.75 -13.68 0.80
N TYR A 123 -2.54 -13.51 -0.26
CA TYR A 123 -3.69 -14.36 -0.51
C TYR A 123 -3.27 -15.82 -0.67
N SER A 124 -3.95 -16.70 0.06
CA SER A 124 -3.92 -18.13 -0.17
C SER A 124 -4.52 -18.50 -1.54
N PRO A 125 -4.25 -19.71 -2.07
CA PRO A 125 -4.86 -20.19 -3.31
C PRO A 125 -6.40 -20.13 -3.29
N ASN A 126 -7.02 -20.49 -2.17
CA ASN A 126 -8.48 -20.47 -2.01
C ASN A 126 -9.03 -19.04 -2.02
N GLU A 127 -8.36 -18.09 -1.36
CA GLU A 127 -8.73 -16.68 -1.40
C GLU A 127 -8.62 -16.11 -2.81
N LYS A 128 -7.56 -16.44 -3.57
CA LYS A 128 -7.43 -16.03 -4.99
C LYS A 128 -8.56 -16.57 -5.85
N ALA A 129 -8.90 -17.85 -5.69
CA ALA A 129 -10.00 -18.48 -6.41
C ALA A 129 -11.35 -17.84 -6.06
N GLY A 130 -11.60 -17.60 -4.76
CA GLY A 130 -12.78 -16.90 -4.28
C GLY A 130 -12.89 -15.47 -4.83
N LEU A 131 -11.80 -14.70 -4.82
CA LEU A 131 -11.74 -13.37 -5.42
C LEU A 131 -12.02 -13.40 -6.93
N TRP A 132 -11.48 -14.38 -7.65
CA TRP A 132 -11.69 -14.51 -9.09
C TRP A 132 -13.15 -14.85 -9.43
N ALA A 133 -13.75 -15.78 -8.68
CA ALA A 133 -15.15 -16.15 -8.80
C ALA A 133 -16.07 -14.96 -8.46
N TRP A 134 -15.80 -14.28 -7.34
CA TRP A 134 -16.51 -13.08 -6.90
C TRP A 134 -16.46 -11.95 -7.93
N ALA A 135 -15.29 -11.70 -8.52
CA ALA A 135 -15.12 -10.72 -9.58
C ALA A 135 -15.96 -11.10 -10.82
N GLY A 136 -15.99 -12.39 -11.17
CA GLY A 136 -16.83 -12.92 -12.25
C GLY A 136 -18.32 -12.86 -11.99
N GLY A 137 -18.75 -12.94 -10.73
CA GLY A 137 -20.15 -12.95 -10.29
C GLY A 137 -20.79 -11.57 -10.14
N GLN A 138 -20.08 -10.48 -10.41
CA GLN A 138 -20.64 -9.13 -10.29
C GLN A 138 -21.76 -8.86 -11.30
N SER A 139 -22.72 -8.03 -10.89
CA SER A 139 -23.94 -7.73 -11.65
C SER A 139 -23.67 -7.06 -13.00
N THR A 140 -22.72 -6.12 -13.06
CA THR A 140 -22.45 -5.34 -14.28
C THR A 140 -21.20 -5.82 -15.03
N ALA A 141 -21.21 -5.67 -16.36
CA ALA A 141 -20.04 -5.98 -17.19
C ALA A 141 -18.82 -5.13 -16.83
N GLU A 142 -19.02 -3.85 -16.47
CA GLU A 142 -17.96 -2.95 -16.02
C GLU A 142 -17.26 -3.48 -14.76
N LEU A 143 -18.04 -3.92 -13.75
CA LEU A 143 -17.48 -4.46 -12.51
C LEU A 143 -16.75 -5.78 -12.77
N ARG A 144 -17.34 -6.70 -13.55
CA ARG A 144 -16.71 -7.97 -13.90
C ARG A 144 -15.37 -7.76 -14.61
N TYR A 145 -15.35 -6.90 -15.62
CA TYR A 145 -14.15 -6.55 -16.36
C TYR A 145 -13.11 -5.89 -15.46
N GLY A 146 -13.50 -4.83 -14.76
CA GLY A 146 -12.59 -4.02 -13.95
C GLY A 146 -11.96 -4.81 -12.81
N LEU A 147 -12.74 -5.63 -12.09
CA LEU A 147 -12.21 -6.43 -10.99
C LEU A 147 -11.31 -7.58 -11.47
N ARG A 148 -11.68 -8.28 -12.55
CA ARG A 148 -10.81 -9.30 -13.15
C ARG A 148 -9.50 -8.70 -13.66
N LEU A 149 -9.56 -7.51 -14.25
CA LEU A 149 -8.37 -6.77 -14.67
C LEU A 149 -7.51 -6.38 -13.46
N LEU A 150 -8.08 -5.89 -12.36
CA LEU A 150 -7.32 -5.60 -11.13
C LEU A 150 -6.63 -6.84 -10.58
N LEU A 151 -7.33 -7.99 -10.57
CA LEU A 151 -6.74 -9.27 -10.15
C LEU A 151 -5.61 -9.69 -11.10
N ALA A 152 -5.78 -9.57 -12.41
CA ALA A 152 -4.75 -9.90 -13.39
C ALA A 152 -3.51 -8.99 -13.27
N LEU A 153 -3.69 -7.68 -13.10
CA LEU A 153 -2.58 -6.73 -12.95
C LEU A 153 -1.89 -6.88 -11.59
N GLY A 154 -2.65 -7.11 -10.51
CA GLY A 154 -2.11 -7.27 -9.17
C GLY A 154 -1.43 -8.64 -8.96
N LEU A 155 -2.14 -9.75 -9.22
CA LEU A 155 -1.64 -11.12 -9.00
C LEU A 155 -0.77 -11.62 -10.15
N GLY A 156 -0.96 -11.11 -11.37
CA GLY A 156 -0.19 -11.52 -12.55
C GLY A 156 1.05 -10.67 -12.81
N CYS A 157 0.97 -9.37 -12.54
CA CYS A 157 2.06 -8.42 -12.82
C CYS A 157 2.61 -7.72 -11.58
N GLY A 158 2.05 -7.98 -10.39
CA GLY A 158 2.52 -7.37 -9.15
C GLY A 158 2.30 -5.86 -9.07
N LEU A 159 1.41 -5.28 -9.87
CA LEU A 159 1.26 -3.82 -9.92
C LEU A 159 0.50 -3.25 -8.72
N ASP A 160 0.82 -2.01 -8.37
CA ASP A 160 0.02 -1.22 -7.42
C ASP A 160 -0.96 -0.26 -8.12
N THR A 161 -1.84 0.35 -7.32
CA THR A 161 -2.87 1.28 -7.80
C THR A 161 -2.31 2.43 -8.64
N THR A 162 -1.14 2.97 -8.27
CA THR A 162 -0.54 4.12 -8.96
C THR A 162 0.01 3.73 -10.33
N GLU A 163 0.41 2.47 -10.49
CA GLU A 163 0.83 1.91 -11.76
C GLU A 163 -0.35 1.51 -12.64
N ILE A 164 -1.45 1.02 -12.04
CA ILE A 164 -2.63 0.55 -12.79
C ILE A 164 -3.41 1.69 -13.44
N ILE A 165 -3.63 2.80 -12.71
CA ILE A 165 -4.48 3.91 -13.18
C ILE A 165 -4.03 4.50 -14.53
N PRO A 166 -2.74 4.75 -14.80
CA PRO A 166 -2.31 5.33 -16.08
C PRO A 166 -2.16 4.33 -17.24
N LEU A 167 -2.25 3.01 -17.00
CA LEU A 167 -1.97 2.01 -18.04
C LEU A 167 -2.92 2.08 -19.23
N ARG A 168 -2.35 1.88 -20.42
CA ARG A 168 -3.06 1.89 -21.70
C ARG A 168 -2.87 0.57 -22.46
N GLY A 169 -3.74 0.32 -23.43
CA GLY A 169 -3.67 -0.87 -24.27
C GLY A 169 -2.30 -1.09 -24.92
N PRO A 170 -1.62 -0.06 -25.46
CA PRO A 170 -0.28 -0.21 -26.06
C PRO A 170 0.83 -0.55 -25.05
N ASP A 171 0.57 -0.45 -23.75
CA ASP A 171 1.52 -0.90 -22.71
C ASP A 171 1.54 -2.42 -22.57
N VAL A 172 0.54 -3.12 -23.12
CA VAL A 172 0.48 -4.58 -23.14
C VAL A 172 0.85 -5.07 -24.53
N ARG A 173 1.95 -5.79 -24.63
CA ARG A 173 2.36 -6.50 -25.83
C ARG A 173 2.08 -7.98 -25.68
N VAL A 174 1.21 -8.50 -26.54
CA VAL A 174 0.93 -9.94 -26.64
C VAL A 174 1.94 -10.54 -27.62
N LEU A 175 2.68 -11.54 -27.18
CA LEU A 175 3.67 -12.27 -27.97
C LEU A 175 2.99 -13.39 -28.78
N GLN A 176 3.73 -13.97 -29.73
CA GLN A 176 3.23 -15.04 -30.60
C GLN A 176 2.84 -16.32 -29.82
N ASP A 177 3.51 -16.60 -28.71
CA ASP A 177 3.22 -17.72 -27.81
C ASP A 177 2.06 -17.45 -26.83
N GLY A 178 1.41 -16.28 -26.95
CA GLY A 178 0.33 -15.84 -26.09
C GLY A 178 0.78 -15.13 -24.81
N SER A 179 2.08 -15.08 -24.52
CA SER A 179 2.58 -14.40 -23.34
C SER A 179 2.38 -12.89 -23.42
N CYS A 180 2.06 -12.28 -22.29
CA CYS A 180 1.81 -10.84 -22.20
C CYS A 180 2.97 -10.14 -21.50
N VAL A 181 3.61 -9.21 -22.20
CA VAL A 181 4.64 -8.32 -21.67
C VAL A 181 4.02 -6.95 -21.41
N LEU A 182 4.05 -6.51 -20.15
CA LEU A 182 3.52 -5.23 -19.71
C LEU A 182 4.65 -4.23 -19.49
N ALA A 183 4.55 -3.06 -20.12
CA ALA A 183 5.44 -1.94 -19.91
C ALA A 183 4.89 -0.99 -18.83
N VAL A 184 5.57 -0.93 -17.69
CA VAL A 184 5.28 0.08 -16.66
C VAL A 184 6.09 1.32 -16.98
N ARG A 185 5.45 2.49 -16.99
CA ARG A 185 6.07 3.80 -17.25
C ARG A 185 6.29 4.59 -15.96
N GLY A 186 7.12 5.64 -16.02
CA GLY A 186 7.34 6.58 -14.92
C GLY A 186 8.54 6.23 -14.04
N ASN A 187 8.50 6.59 -12.76
CA ASN A 187 9.68 6.48 -11.86
C ASN A 187 10.15 5.04 -11.60
N ARG A 188 9.31 4.03 -11.84
CA ARG A 188 9.66 2.60 -11.71
C ARG A 188 9.51 1.88 -13.04
N THR A 189 10.05 2.48 -14.10
CA THR A 189 9.94 1.95 -15.47
C THR A 189 10.58 0.58 -15.55
N ARG A 190 9.81 -0.39 -16.07
CA ARG A 190 10.24 -1.79 -16.23
C ARG A 190 9.31 -2.55 -17.15
N LEU A 191 9.79 -3.68 -17.66
CA LEU A 191 8.97 -4.68 -18.35
C LEU A 191 8.64 -5.81 -17.38
N ILE A 192 7.40 -6.29 -17.43
CA ILE A 192 6.91 -7.39 -16.60
C ILE A 192 6.27 -8.43 -17.49
N ILE A 193 6.67 -9.69 -17.35
CA ILE A 193 5.96 -10.82 -17.96
C ILE A 193 4.82 -11.22 -17.02
N CYS A 194 3.59 -11.16 -17.54
CA CYS A 194 2.39 -11.55 -16.80
C CYS A 194 2.43 -13.05 -16.45
N SER A 195 2.02 -13.41 -15.23
CA SER A 195 1.83 -14.83 -14.88
C SER A 195 0.81 -15.49 -15.80
N ARG A 196 1.11 -16.71 -16.26
CA ARG A 196 0.29 -17.51 -17.19
C ARG A 196 -1.22 -17.53 -16.89
N PRO A 197 -1.70 -17.73 -15.64
CA PRO A 197 -3.14 -17.78 -15.36
C PRO A 197 -3.92 -16.50 -15.75
N TYR A 198 -3.22 -15.38 -15.89
CA TYR A 198 -3.82 -14.07 -16.12
C TYR A 198 -3.55 -13.51 -17.53
N GLU A 199 -2.69 -14.14 -18.33
CA GLU A 199 -2.31 -13.67 -19.68
C GLU A 199 -3.54 -13.46 -20.57
N ARG A 200 -4.46 -14.44 -20.63
CA ARG A 200 -5.69 -14.32 -21.42
C ARG A 200 -6.53 -13.11 -21.02
N THR A 201 -6.62 -12.82 -19.72
CA THR A 201 -7.40 -11.67 -19.22
C THR A 201 -6.73 -10.36 -19.62
N LEU A 202 -5.41 -10.29 -19.53
CA LEU A 202 -4.64 -9.11 -19.90
C LEU A 202 -4.66 -8.86 -21.40
N ALA A 203 -4.53 -9.91 -22.23
CA ALA A 203 -4.64 -9.83 -23.68
C ALA A 203 -6.02 -9.33 -24.12
N GLN A 204 -7.10 -9.88 -23.54
CA GLN A 204 -8.46 -9.42 -23.81
C GLN A 204 -8.65 -7.96 -23.40
N ALA A 205 -8.11 -7.55 -22.26
CA ALA A 205 -8.18 -6.17 -21.81
C ALA A 205 -7.44 -5.21 -22.74
N ALA A 206 -6.27 -5.59 -23.24
CA ALA A 206 -5.49 -4.81 -24.20
C ALA A 206 -6.22 -4.64 -25.53
N GLY A 207 -6.76 -5.73 -26.08
CA GLY A 207 -7.57 -5.69 -27.30
C GLY A 207 -8.80 -4.80 -27.16
N HIS A 208 -9.51 -4.90 -26.01
CA HIS A 208 -10.67 -4.05 -25.74
C HIS A 208 -10.30 -2.56 -25.57
N ALA A 209 -9.16 -2.27 -24.95
CA ALA A 209 -8.73 -0.89 -24.73
C ALA A 209 -8.23 -0.21 -26.02
N GLY A 210 -7.68 -0.97 -26.97
CA GLY A 210 -7.04 -0.41 -28.16
C GLY A 210 -5.90 0.54 -27.76
N THR A 211 -6.05 1.84 -28.04
CA THR A 211 -5.11 2.89 -27.60
C THR A 211 -5.51 3.58 -26.28
N GLY A 212 -6.69 3.25 -25.75
CA GLY A 212 -7.27 3.81 -24.53
C GLY A 212 -6.69 3.20 -23.25
N HIS A 213 -7.24 3.61 -22.11
CA HIS A 213 -6.84 3.11 -20.81
C HIS A 213 -7.35 1.68 -20.58
N LEU A 214 -6.52 0.82 -20.00
CA LEU A 214 -6.94 -0.54 -19.61
C LEU A 214 -7.99 -0.49 -18.52
N PHE A 215 -7.72 0.25 -17.45
CA PHE A 215 -8.57 0.25 -16.27
C PHE A 215 -9.61 1.38 -16.32
N ARG A 216 -10.90 1.04 -16.45
CA ARG A 216 -12.03 1.98 -16.52
C ARG A 216 -11.88 3.06 -17.61
N PRO A 217 -11.80 2.69 -18.90
CA PRO A 217 -11.60 3.65 -19.99
C PRO A 217 -12.62 4.80 -20.02
N ALA A 218 -13.87 4.55 -19.62
CA ALA A 218 -14.95 5.56 -19.56
C ALA A 218 -14.92 6.48 -18.33
N CYS A 219 -13.92 6.36 -17.45
CA CYS A 219 -13.81 7.21 -16.26
C CYS A 219 -13.29 8.60 -16.63
N PHE A 220 -14.17 9.61 -16.60
CA PHE A 220 -13.84 11.01 -16.91
C PHE A 220 -12.90 11.66 -15.89
N ALA A 221 -13.05 11.37 -14.60
CA ALA A 221 -12.23 11.92 -13.52
C ALA A 221 -11.34 10.83 -12.91
N ARG A 222 -10.14 10.66 -13.47
CA ARG A 222 -9.12 9.74 -12.93
C ARG A 222 -8.41 10.35 -11.74
N SER A 223 -8.40 9.65 -10.62
CA SER A 223 -7.69 10.04 -9.40
C SER A 223 -7.09 8.83 -8.71
N SER A 224 -6.34 9.05 -7.63
CA SER A 224 -5.84 7.97 -6.77
C SER A 224 -6.93 7.03 -6.25
N ASN A 225 -8.20 7.49 -6.23
CA ASN A 225 -9.33 6.74 -5.71
C ASN A 225 -10.06 5.92 -6.78
N THR A 226 -9.67 5.98 -8.06
CA THR A 226 -10.39 5.28 -9.15
C THR A 226 -10.49 3.77 -8.94
N VAL A 227 -9.47 3.16 -8.32
CA VAL A 227 -9.49 1.73 -7.94
C VAL A 227 -10.44 1.48 -6.78
N THR A 228 -10.31 2.27 -5.69
CA THR A 228 -11.16 2.15 -4.50
C THR A 228 -12.64 2.35 -4.84
N ASP A 229 -12.96 3.31 -5.71
CA ASP A 229 -14.33 3.57 -6.18
C ASP A 229 -14.95 2.34 -6.87
N LEU A 230 -14.19 1.66 -7.74
CA LEU A 230 -14.68 0.44 -8.37
C LEU A 230 -14.93 -0.68 -7.35
N ILE A 231 -13.99 -0.87 -6.42
CA ILE A 231 -14.09 -1.92 -5.39
C ILE A 231 -15.30 -1.63 -4.47
N TYR A 232 -15.56 -0.37 -4.14
CA TYR A 232 -16.68 0.04 -3.31
C TYR A 232 -18.05 -0.18 -3.98
N ARG A 233 -18.11 -0.06 -5.31
CA ARG A 233 -19.32 -0.35 -6.11
C ARG A 233 -19.62 -1.84 -6.25
N ALA A 234 -18.65 -2.71 -5.97
CA ALA A 234 -18.82 -4.15 -6.09
C ALA A 234 -19.72 -4.70 -4.97
N VAL A 235 -20.58 -5.66 -5.31
CA VAL A 235 -21.40 -6.37 -4.33
C VAL A 235 -20.48 -7.20 -3.44
N ARG A 236 -20.54 -6.97 -2.12
CA ARG A 236 -19.71 -7.68 -1.14
C ARG A 236 -20.21 -9.11 -0.95
N ASP A 237 -19.29 -10.08 -0.93
CA ASP A 237 -19.52 -11.41 -0.38
C ASP A 237 -18.76 -11.54 0.96
N PRO A 238 -19.43 -11.77 2.10
CA PRO A 238 -18.77 -11.95 3.41
C PRO A 238 -17.79 -13.12 3.48
N ARG A 239 -17.90 -14.11 2.58
CA ARG A 239 -17.04 -15.30 2.55
C ARG A 239 -15.75 -15.07 1.77
N VAL A 240 -15.70 -14.00 0.97
CA VAL A 240 -14.55 -13.65 0.13
C VAL A 240 -13.78 -12.53 0.80
N PRO A 241 -12.45 -12.61 0.92
CA PRO A 241 -11.68 -11.53 1.51
C PRO A 241 -11.82 -10.25 0.68
N HIS A 242 -11.58 -9.11 1.31
CA HIS A 242 -11.52 -7.84 0.60
C HIS A 242 -10.38 -7.86 -0.45
N LEU A 243 -10.67 -7.36 -1.65
CA LEU A 243 -9.66 -7.12 -2.68
C LEU A 243 -8.79 -5.93 -2.27
N VAL A 244 -7.51 -6.20 -2.05
CA VAL A 244 -6.50 -5.22 -1.66
C VAL A 244 -5.30 -5.40 -2.57
N LEU A 245 -4.99 -4.40 -3.39
CA LEU A 245 -3.90 -4.49 -4.39
C LEU A 245 -2.52 -4.70 -3.73
N GLY A 246 -2.33 -4.18 -2.50
CA GLY A 246 -1.14 -4.48 -1.70
C GLY A 246 -0.98 -5.98 -1.40
N ARG A 247 -2.07 -6.69 -1.08
CA ARG A 247 -2.07 -8.16 -0.89
C ARG A 247 -1.81 -8.86 -2.20
N CYS A 248 -2.38 -8.39 -3.31
CA CYS A 248 -2.10 -8.96 -4.63
C CYS A 248 -0.61 -8.89 -4.98
N ARG A 249 0.01 -7.72 -4.77
CA ARG A 249 1.44 -7.54 -4.99
C ARG A 249 2.30 -8.37 -4.04
N ALA A 250 1.92 -8.49 -2.76
CA ALA A 250 2.58 -9.36 -1.80
C ALA A 250 2.51 -10.83 -2.24
N THR A 251 1.34 -11.29 -2.69
CA THR A 251 1.16 -12.63 -3.28
C THR A 251 2.05 -12.86 -4.48
N TRP A 252 2.08 -11.93 -5.44
CA TRP A 252 2.94 -12.05 -6.61
C TRP A 252 4.43 -12.14 -6.23
N LEU A 253 4.89 -11.31 -5.29
CA LEU A 253 6.27 -11.34 -4.80
C LEU A 253 6.61 -12.66 -4.12
N VAL A 254 5.75 -13.16 -3.22
CA VAL A 254 5.95 -14.43 -2.52
C VAL A 254 5.94 -15.62 -3.47
N GLU A 255 5.06 -15.62 -4.47
CA GLU A 255 5.05 -16.66 -5.50
C GLU A 255 6.33 -16.66 -6.34
N ARG A 256 6.87 -15.48 -6.67
CA ARG A 256 8.14 -15.35 -7.41
C ARG A 256 9.34 -15.75 -6.57
N MET A 257 9.40 -15.36 -5.30
CA MET A 257 10.47 -15.75 -4.38
C MET A 257 10.49 -17.25 -4.05
N ASN A 258 9.38 -17.96 -4.24
CA ASN A 258 9.30 -19.41 -4.05
C ASN A 258 9.73 -20.22 -5.29
N ILE A 259 10.22 -19.55 -6.34
CA ILE A 259 10.74 -20.18 -7.56
C ILE A 259 12.23 -19.78 -7.69
N PRO A 260 13.11 -20.66 -8.21
CA PRO A 260 14.51 -20.30 -8.44
C PRO A 260 14.61 -19.15 -9.47
N ILE A 261 14.77 -17.93 -8.97
CA ILE A 261 14.98 -16.73 -9.80
C ILE A 261 16.16 -15.93 -9.23
N PRO A 262 17.07 -15.42 -10.07
CA PRO A 262 18.13 -14.55 -9.60
C PRO A 262 17.53 -13.32 -8.93
N LEU A 263 18.04 -12.98 -7.74
CA LEU A 263 17.54 -11.86 -6.96
C LEU A 263 17.54 -10.51 -7.73
N PRO A 264 18.56 -10.17 -8.54
CA PRO A 264 18.51 -8.97 -9.37
C PRO A 264 17.35 -8.97 -10.37
N VAL A 265 16.97 -10.12 -10.92
CA VAL A 265 15.84 -10.27 -11.85
C VAL A 265 14.53 -10.00 -11.12
N LEU A 266 14.36 -10.53 -9.91
CA LEU A 266 13.19 -10.25 -9.07
C LEU A 266 13.06 -8.76 -8.78
N LEU A 267 14.16 -8.11 -8.35
CA LEU A 267 14.17 -6.69 -8.03
C LEU A 267 13.83 -5.82 -9.24
N ALA A 268 14.42 -6.12 -10.40
CA ALA A 268 14.15 -5.43 -11.65
C ALA A 268 12.67 -5.58 -12.08
N ALA A 269 12.12 -6.81 -12.03
CA ALA A 269 10.73 -7.08 -12.38
C ALA A 269 9.74 -6.46 -11.36
N ALA A 270 10.11 -6.41 -10.09
CA ALA A 270 9.31 -5.79 -9.04
C ALA A 270 9.40 -4.25 -9.05
N GLY A 271 10.45 -3.66 -9.63
CA GLY A 271 10.73 -2.23 -9.51
C GLY A 271 11.09 -1.86 -8.07
N LEU A 272 11.98 -2.64 -7.46
CA LEU A 272 12.48 -2.45 -6.09
C LEU A 272 13.97 -2.15 -6.12
N ASP A 273 14.37 -1.07 -5.45
CA ASP A 273 15.78 -0.66 -5.35
C ASP A 273 16.47 -1.24 -4.10
N SER A 274 15.73 -1.94 -3.24
CA SER A 274 16.29 -2.55 -2.02
C SER A 274 15.55 -3.81 -1.58
N LEU A 275 16.28 -4.67 -0.87
CA LEU A 275 15.76 -5.90 -0.26
C LEU A 275 14.91 -5.64 0.99
N HIS A 276 14.97 -4.44 1.56
CA HIS A 276 14.20 -4.10 2.75
C HIS A 276 12.69 -4.22 2.52
N ALA A 277 12.22 -3.97 1.29
CA ALA A 277 10.83 -4.17 0.92
C ALA A 277 10.39 -5.66 0.90
N LEU A 278 11.36 -6.59 0.85
CA LEU A 278 11.14 -8.04 0.81
C LEU A 278 11.27 -8.70 2.19
N SER A 279 12.05 -8.12 3.12
CA SER A 279 12.27 -8.69 4.47
C SER A 279 10.97 -9.03 5.19
N ARG A 280 9.98 -8.16 5.02
CA ARG A 280 8.65 -8.24 5.57
C ARG A 280 7.79 -9.39 5.01
N LEU A 281 8.21 -10.00 3.90
CA LEU A 281 7.54 -11.13 3.26
C LEU A 281 8.21 -12.48 3.58
N LEU A 282 9.38 -12.47 4.23
CA LEU A 282 10.12 -13.68 4.60
C LEU A 282 9.29 -14.69 5.39
N PRO A 283 8.41 -14.29 6.35
CA PRO A 283 7.58 -15.25 7.09
C PRO A 283 6.60 -16.06 6.22
N TYR A 284 6.33 -15.63 4.98
CA TYR A 284 5.40 -16.29 4.06
C TYR A 284 6.11 -17.13 2.99
N LEU A 285 7.44 -17.17 2.99
CA LEU A 285 8.20 -18.01 2.09
C LEU A 285 8.14 -19.47 2.54
N LYS A 286 8.20 -20.38 1.57
CA LYS A 286 8.39 -21.79 1.88
C LYS A 286 9.80 -21.94 2.46
N GLY A 287 9.88 -22.32 3.73
CA GLY A 287 11.16 -22.59 4.38
C GLY A 287 11.92 -23.67 3.62
N THR A 288 13.23 -23.49 3.47
CA THR A 288 14.14 -24.53 2.98
C THR A 288 14.84 -25.12 4.21
N GLY A 289 14.70 -26.43 4.42
CA GLY A 289 15.42 -27.12 5.48
C GLY A 289 16.94 -27.07 5.25
N ALA A 290 17.74 -27.16 6.32
CA ALA A 290 19.20 -27.08 6.24
C ALA A 290 19.80 -28.10 5.25
N GLU A 291 19.28 -29.33 5.26
CA GLU A 291 19.68 -30.41 4.32
C GLU A 291 19.42 -30.03 2.87
N GLN A 292 18.23 -29.51 2.58
CA GLN A 292 17.86 -29.11 1.22
C GLN A 292 18.69 -27.90 0.75
N ALA A 293 19.00 -26.97 1.65
CA ALA A 293 19.90 -25.85 1.36
C ALA A 293 21.31 -26.36 1.06
N HIS A 294 21.83 -27.31 1.83
CA HIS A 294 23.14 -27.92 1.59
C HIS A 294 23.20 -28.61 0.21
N THR A 295 22.19 -29.41 -0.15
CA THR A 295 22.13 -30.06 -1.47
C THR A 295 22.13 -29.03 -2.60
N ILE A 296 21.28 -28.00 -2.52
CA ILE A 296 21.22 -26.95 -3.55
C ILE A 296 22.58 -26.25 -3.69
N LEU A 297 23.21 -25.86 -2.58
CA LEU A 297 24.50 -25.16 -2.61
C LEU A 297 25.64 -26.04 -3.14
N ARG A 298 25.57 -27.36 -2.92
CA ARG A 298 26.57 -28.32 -3.41
C ARG A 298 26.41 -28.62 -4.90
N GLU A 299 25.17 -28.62 -5.39
CA GLU A 299 24.83 -28.88 -6.80
C GLU A 299 24.94 -27.62 -7.68
N MET A 300 25.21 -26.45 -7.09
CA MET A 300 25.51 -25.24 -7.86
C MET A 300 26.86 -25.40 -8.58
N PRO A 301 26.90 -25.18 -9.91
CA PRO A 301 28.12 -25.29 -10.72
C PRO A 301 29.15 -24.19 -10.43
#